data_AF-A0A1U7W8U2-F1
#
_entry.id   AF-A0A1U7W8U2-F1
#
_cell.length_a   1.000
_cell.length_b   1.000
_cell.length_c   1.000
_cell.angle_alpha   90.00
_cell.angle_beta   90.00
_cell.angle_gamma   90.00
#
_symmetry.space_group_name_H-M   'P 1'
#
loop_
_entity.id
_entity.type
_entity.pdbx_description
1 polymer ?
#
loop_
_entity_poly.entity_id
_entity_poly.type
_entity_poly.pdbx_seq_one_letter_code
_entity_poly.pdbx_strand_id
1 'polypeptide(L)'
;MASMCANSTTSLNTYVSLHSKNTLLQSVFNFMPSITRHSHCPYTSTTVRCSNIPRPRPNYKPGRFSDPNYVGIFDTTIRDREQSPGAAMTSKEKLDIARQLAKLGVDVIEAGFSAASGADFELVKLVAQEVGNCVDAEGYEPVICT
;
A
#
# COMPACT_ATOMS: atom_id res chain seq x y z
N MET A 1 -40.56 32.19 13.89
CA MET A 1 -41.14 32.89 12.73
C MET A 1 -40.06 33.04 11.67
N ALA A 2 -40.39 32.66 10.42
CA ALA A 2 -39.59 32.72 9.16
C ALA A 2 -38.28 31.89 9.14
N SER A 3 -38.06 30.85 8.34
CA SER A 3 -38.28 30.58 6.89
C SER A 3 -37.37 31.41 5.96
N MET A 4 -36.41 30.78 5.29
CA MET A 4 -36.47 30.42 3.84
C MET A 4 -35.11 29.93 3.32
N CYS A 5 -35.18 29.08 2.29
CA CYS A 5 -34.15 28.31 1.60
C CYS A 5 -33.15 29.14 0.77
N ALA A 6 -31.99 28.54 0.45
CA ALA A 6 -31.35 28.67 -0.87
C ALA A 6 -30.41 27.47 -1.15
N ASN A 7 -30.75 26.68 -2.17
CA ASN A 7 -29.84 25.78 -2.89
C ASN A 7 -28.95 26.62 -3.81
N SER A 8 -27.65 26.29 -3.93
CA SER A 8 -26.84 26.66 -5.09
C SER A 8 -25.58 25.79 -5.18
N THR A 9 -25.52 25.00 -6.24
CA THR A 9 -24.38 24.22 -6.73
C THR A 9 -23.19 25.10 -7.11
N THR A 10 -21.98 24.81 -6.62
CA THR A 10 -20.74 25.11 -7.36
C THR A 10 -19.62 24.14 -7.00
N SER A 11 -19.15 23.42 -8.02
CA SER A 11 -17.97 22.55 -8.01
C SER A 11 -16.71 23.35 -7.67
N LEU A 12 -15.93 22.90 -6.67
CA LEU A 12 -14.61 23.42 -6.40
C LEU A 12 -13.58 22.29 -6.48
N ASN A 13 -12.81 22.30 -7.57
CA ASN A 13 -11.53 21.61 -7.70
C ASN A 13 -10.61 22.06 -6.55
N THR A 14 -10.35 21.16 -5.59
CA THR A 14 -9.33 21.41 -4.57
C THR A 14 -8.02 20.80 -5.06
N TYR A 15 -7.18 21.64 -5.65
CA TYR A 15 -5.79 21.32 -5.97
C TYR A 15 -5.03 21.26 -4.63
N VAL A 16 -4.53 20.08 -4.24
CA VAL A 16 -3.68 19.96 -3.05
C VAL A 16 -2.32 20.60 -3.37
N SER A 17 -2.14 21.84 -2.94
CA SER A 17 -0.85 22.55 -3.01
C SER A 17 0.06 22.01 -1.91
N LEU A 18 0.94 21.07 -2.27
CA LEU A 18 2.05 20.62 -1.41
C LEU A 18 3.17 21.68 -1.45
N HIS A 19 3.13 22.61 -0.51
CA HIS A 19 4.25 23.51 -0.22
C HIS A 19 5.39 22.72 0.44
N SER A 20 6.25 22.08 -0.36
CA SER A 20 7.54 21.55 0.09
C SER A 20 8.65 22.52 -0.29
N LYS A 21 9.39 23.04 0.72
CA LYS A 21 10.54 23.95 0.55
C LYS A 21 11.83 23.25 0.09
N ASN A 22 11.73 22.04 -0.47
CA ASN A 22 12.89 21.28 -0.91
C ASN A 22 13.09 21.43 -2.44
N THR A 23 14.04 22.27 -2.82
CA THR A 23 14.36 22.64 -4.22
C THR A 23 14.82 21.48 -5.09
N LEU A 24 15.25 20.35 -4.50
CA LEU A 24 15.62 19.13 -5.23
C LEU A 24 14.41 18.33 -5.76
N LEU A 25 13.26 18.38 -5.06
CA LEU A 25 12.06 17.64 -5.48
C LEU A 25 11.29 18.32 -6.62
N GLN A 26 11.49 19.63 -6.83
CA GLN A 26 10.89 20.31 -7.99
C GLN A 26 11.61 19.99 -9.30
N SER A 27 12.90 19.62 -9.26
CA SER A 27 13.67 19.30 -10.46
C SER A 27 13.23 17.99 -11.13
N VAL A 28 12.80 17.00 -10.34
CA VAL A 28 12.36 15.69 -10.88
C VAL A 28 10.98 15.75 -11.53
N PHE A 29 10.11 16.67 -11.13
CA PHE A 29 8.78 16.82 -11.72
C PHE A 29 8.78 17.53 -13.09
N ASN A 30 9.84 18.28 -13.41
CA ASN A 30 9.95 19.02 -14.68
C ASN A 30 10.54 18.19 -15.83
N PHE A 31 10.88 16.92 -15.60
CA PHE A 31 11.50 16.04 -16.61
C PHE A 31 10.54 14.92 -17.08
N MET A 32 9.32 15.29 -17.47
CA MET A 32 8.41 14.40 -18.22
C MET A 32 8.15 15.02 -19.60
N PRO A 33 8.46 14.32 -20.71
CA PRO A 33 8.21 14.84 -22.04
C PRO A 33 6.70 14.87 -22.30
N SER A 34 6.27 15.91 -23.01
CA SER A 34 4.87 16.14 -23.40
C SER A 34 4.35 14.95 -24.21
N ILE A 35 3.41 14.17 -23.65
CA ILE A 35 2.75 13.07 -24.37
C ILE A 35 1.74 13.68 -25.35
N THR A 36 2.10 13.65 -26.63
CA THR A 36 1.24 14.03 -27.75
C THR A 36 0.02 13.10 -27.79
N ARG A 37 -1.19 13.69 -27.80
CA ARG A 37 -2.46 12.95 -27.85
C ARG A 37 -2.59 12.20 -29.17
N HIS A 38 -2.46 10.87 -29.13
CA HIS A 38 -2.99 10.03 -30.20
C HIS A 38 -4.49 9.82 -29.97
N SER A 39 -5.29 10.37 -30.89
CA SER A 39 -6.73 10.20 -30.96
C SER A 39 -7.10 8.79 -31.45
N HIS A 40 -7.96 8.14 -30.67
CA HIS A 40 -8.74 6.93 -30.94
C HIS A 40 -8.18 5.59 -30.42
N CYS A 41 -8.44 5.35 -29.13
CA CYS A 41 -8.66 4.00 -28.58
C CYS A 41 -10.16 3.89 -28.20
N PRO A 42 -10.87 2.80 -28.56
CA PRO A 42 -12.30 2.63 -28.25
C PRO A 42 -12.54 2.09 -26.83
N TYR A 43 -11.53 2.13 -25.94
CA TYR A 43 -11.76 1.81 -24.54
C TYR A 43 -12.44 2.99 -23.87
N THR A 44 -13.68 2.77 -23.44
CA THR A 44 -14.42 3.64 -22.52
C THR A 44 -13.50 4.01 -21.38
N SER A 45 -12.99 5.24 -21.41
CA SER A 45 -12.13 5.79 -20.37
C SER A 45 -12.99 6.00 -19.13
N THR A 46 -13.15 4.93 -18.36
CA THR A 46 -13.75 5.01 -17.03
C THR A 46 -12.77 5.84 -16.20
N THR A 47 -13.12 7.11 -16.01
CA THR A 47 -12.37 8.01 -15.13
C THR A 47 -12.27 7.36 -13.75
N VAL A 48 -11.08 6.92 -13.34
CA VAL A 48 -10.82 6.43 -11.99
C VAL A 48 -10.99 7.61 -11.05
N ARG A 49 -12.16 7.74 -10.43
CA ARG A 49 -12.38 8.66 -9.32
C ARG A 49 -11.84 8.00 -8.07
N CYS A 50 -10.67 8.45 -7.61
CA CYS A 50 -10.23 8.16 -6.26
C CYS A 50 -11.25 8.78 -5.29
N SER A 51 -12.05 7.96 -4.62
CA SER A 51 -12.89 8.41 -3.52
C SER A 51 -11.98 8.74 -2.34
N ASN A 52 -12.01 9.97 -1.83
CA ASN A 52 -11.27 10.38 -0.63
C ASN A 52 -11.83 9.75 0.66
N ILE A 53 -12.76 8.80 0.57
CA ILE A 53 -13.30 8.04 1.69
C ILE A 53 -12.49 6.74 1.77
N PRO A 54 -11.76 6.49 2.87
CA PRO A 54 -11.10 5.21 3.10
C PRO A 54 -12.14 4.09 3.03
N ARG A 55 -11.96 3.15 2.10
CA ARG A 55 -12.78 1.94 2.08
C ARG A 55 -12.28 1.02 3.19
N PRO A 56 -13.16 0.48 4.05
CA PRO A 56 -12.75 -0.48 5.06
C PRO A 56 -12.18 -1.73 4.38
N ARG A 57 -11.17 -2.34 5.01
CA ARG A 57 -10.60 -3.58 4.47
C ARG A 57 -11.64 -4.70 4.48
N PRO A 58 -11.69 -5.52 3.42
CA PRO A 58 -12.52 -6.70 3.41
C PRO A 58 -12.02 -7.72 4.43
N ASN A 59 -12.94 -8.46 5.04
CA ASN A 59 -12.57 -9.60 5.88
C ASN A 59 -11.76 -10.62 5.05
N TYR A 60 -10.62 -11.06 5.57
CA TYR A 60 -9.75 -12.02 4.92
C TYR A 60 -10.45 -13.38 4.78
N LYS A 61 -10.59 -13.84 3.53
CA LYS A 61 -11.03 -15.20 3.20
C LYS A 61 -10.10 -15.77 2.13
N PRO A 62 -9.36 -16.86 2.42
CA PRO A 62 -8.52 -17.49 1.42
C PRO A 62 -9.28 -17.83 0.14
N GLY A 63 -8.71 -17.50 -1.02
CA GLY A 63 -9.28 -17.79 -2.34
C GLY A 63 -10.47 -16.92 -2.76
N ARG A 64 -10.89 -15.93 -1.95
CA ARG A 64 -12.02 -15.05 -2.31
C ARG A 64 -11.90 -13.66 -1.70
N PHE A 65 -11.87 -12.64 -2.56
CA PHE A 65 -12.11 -11.25 -2.15
C PHE A 65 -13.61 -10.94 -2.15
N SER A 66 -14.06 -10.15 -1.17
CA SER A 66 -15.47 -9.77 -1.05
C SER A 66 -15.85 -8.55 -1.91
N ASP A 67 -14.92 -7.61 -2.12
CA ASP A 67 -15.06 -6.49 -3.05
C ASP A 67 -14.29 -6.80 -4.36
N PRO A 68 -14.96 -6.81 -5.53
CA PRO A 68 -14.31 -7.06 -6.82
C PRO A 68 -13.30 -5.97 -7.23
N ASN A 69 -13.35 -4.80 -6.59
CA ASN A 69 -12.43 -3.68 -6.82
C ASN A 69 -11.31 -3.63 -5.76
N TYR A 70 -11.20 -4.65 -4.90
CA TYR A 70 -10.11 -4.78 -3.95
C TYR A 70 -8.94 -5.53 -4.60
N VAL A 71 -7.75 -4.95 -4.50
CA VAL A 71 -6.49 -5.58 -4.92
C VAL A 71 -5.68 -5.81 -3.68
N GLY A 72 -5.47 -7.08 -3.31
CA GLY A 72 -4.61 -7.43 -2.20
C GLY A 72 -3.14 -7.25 -2.57
N ILE A 73 -2.35 -6.68 -1.67
CA ILE A 73 -0.91 -6.51 -1.85
C ILE A 73 -0.18 -7.65 -1.14
N PHE A 74 0.57 -8.43 -1.93
CA PHE A 74 1.49 -9.46 -1.45
C PHE A 74 2.92 -8.91 -1.61
N ASP A 75 3.61 -8.67 -0.50
CA ASP A 75 4.95 -8.10 -0.49
C ASP A 75 6.00 -9.19 -0.24
N THR A 76 6.95 -9.31 -1.16
CA THR A 76 8.06 -10.27 -1.13
C THR A 76 9.39 -9.65 -0.74
N THR A 77 9.40 -8.39 -0.29
CA THR A 77 10.62 -7.61 -0.05
C THR A 77 11.59 -8.36 0.85
N ILE A 78 11.12 -8.97 1.93
CA ILE A 78 12.00 -9.67 2.88
C ILE A 78 12.62 -10.93 2.25
N ARG A 79 11.85 -11.70 1.47
CA ARG A 79 12.27 -12.96 0.84
C ARG A 79 13.16 -12.73 -0.40
N ASP A 80 12.75 -11.83 -1.29
CA ASP A 80 13.43 -11.61 -2.58
C ASP A 80 14.69 -10.74 -2.44
N ARG A 81 14.72 -9.81 -1.48
CA ARG A 81 15.89 -8.93 -1.32
C ARG A 81 17.15 -9.72 -0.95
N GLU A 82 17.02 -10.81 -0.20
CA GLU A 82 18.15 -11.68 0.12
C GLU A 82 18.75 -12.38 -1.10
N GLN A 83 17.99 -12.50 -2.20
CA GLN A 83 18.49 -13.09 -3.45
C GLN A 83 19.30 -12.09 -4.30
N SER A 84 19.29 -10.80 -3.96
CA SER A 84 20.04 -9.78 -4.67
C SER A 84 21.49 -9.70 -4.14
N PRO A 85 22.52 -9.70 -5.03
CA PRO A 85 23.92 -9.59 -4.61
C PRO A 85 24.15 -8.34 -3.75
N GLY A 86 24.72 -8.53 -2.56
CA GLY A 86 25.04 -7.43 -1.63
C GLY A 86 23.85 -6.86 -0.86
N ALA A 87 22.67 -7.48 -0.94
CA ALA A 87 21.47 -7.02 -0.24
C ALA A 87 21.04 -7.93 0.93
N ALA A 88 21.98 -8.71 1.47
CA ALA A 88 21.78 -9.53 2.65
C ALA A 88 21.28 -8.69 3.84
N MET A 89 20.36 -9.25 4.61
CA MET A 89 19.77 -8.58 5.75
C MET A 89 19.97 -9.39 7.03
N THR A 90 20.23 -8.69 8.11
CA THR A 90 20.20 -9.26 9.46
C THR A 90 18.76 -9.55 9.90
N SER A 91 18.57 -10.49 10.82
CA SER A 91 17.24 -10.79 11.37
C SER A 91 16.53 -9.57 11.95
N LYS A 92 17.30 -8.64 12.55
CA LYS A 92 16.76 -7.38 13.09
C LYS A 92 16.22 -6.48 11.98
N GLU A 93 16.97 -6.31 10.90
CA GLU A 93 16.53 -5.49 9.75
C GLU A 93 15.27 -6.09 9.12
N LYS A 94 15.20 -7.41 9.00
CA LYS A 94 14.02 -8.10 8.45
C LYS A 94 12.78 -7.84 9.31
N LEU A 95 12.92 -7.93 10.63
CA LEU A 95 11.84 -7.63 11.58
C LEU A 95 11.40 -6.15 11.49
N ASP A 96 12.35 -5.23 11.38
CA ASP A 96 12.06 -3.80 11.23
C ASP A 96 11.33 -3.49 9.92
N ILE A 97 11.71 -4.15 8.82
CA ILE A 97 10.97 -4.06 7.55
C ILE A 97 9.57 -4.65 7.70
N ALA A 98 9.41 -5.82 8.34
CA ALA A 98 8.08 -6.43 8.55
C ALA A 98 7.13 -5.49 9.31
N ARG A 99 7.64 -4.81 10.35
CA ARG A 99 6.87 -3.78 11.08
C ARG A 99 6.50 -2.59 10.21
N GLN A 100 7.37 -2.18 9.28
CA GLN A 100 7.09 -1.09 8.35
C GLN A 100 6.06 -1.49 7.28
N LEU A 101 6.15 -2.71 6.74
CA LEU A 101 5.17 -3.25 5.80
C LEU A 101 3.80 -3.38 6.44
N ALA A 102 3.74 -3.80 7.71
CA ALA A 102 2.50 -3.80 8.47
C ALA A 102 1.91 -2.39 8.58
N LYS A 103 2.70 -1.39 8.95
CA LYS A 103 2.26 0.03 9.02
C LYS A 103 1.87 0.61 7.66
N LEU A 104 2.49 0.15 6.58
CA LEU A 104 2.13 0.53 5.21
C LEU A 104 0.77 -0.05 4.80
N GLY A 105 0.34 -1.12 5.48
CA GLY A 105 -0.94 -1.75 5.23
C GLY A 105 -0.89 -2.81 4.11
N VAL A 106 0.18 -3.59 4.04
CA VAL A 106 0.28 -4.72 3.11
C VAL A 106 -0.62 -5.88 3.57
N ASP A 107 -1.38 -6.51 2.67
CA ASP A 107 -2.29 -7.60 3.07
C ASP A 107 -1.55 -8.89 3.44
N VAL A 108 -0.48 -9.21 2.73
CA VAL A 108 0.32 -10.41 2.97
C VAL A 108 1.80 -10.07 2.93
N ILE A 109 2.53 -10.46 3.97
CA ILE A 109 3.98 -10.27 4.08
C ILE A 109 4.65 -11.63 3.97
N GLU A 110 5.51 -11.82 2.97
CA GLU A 110 6.37 -13.00 2.87
C GLU A 110 7.63 -12.80 3.71
N ALA A 111 7.66 -13.40 4.90
CA ALA A 111 8.67 -13.13 5.92
C ALA A 111 10.03 -13.83 5.69
N GLY A 112 10.12 -14.73 4.71
CA GLY A 112 11.32 -15.50 4.37
C GLY A 112 11.06 -17.01 4.34
N PHE A 113 12.11 -17.80 4.12
CA PHE A 113 11.99 -19.25 3.93
C PHE A 113 12.40 -20.02 5.20
N SER A 114 11.41 -20.44 6.00
CA SER A 114 11.64 -21.09 7.32
C SER A 114 12.44 -22.39 7.25
N ALA A 115 12.46 -23.07 6.11
CA ALA A 115 13.23 -24.30 5.90
C ALA A 115 14.69 -24.06 5.47
N ALA A 116 15.10 -22.81 5.21
CA ALA A 116 16.48 -22.50 4.80
C ALA A 116 17.50 -22.75 5.94
N SER A 117 17.18 -22.28 7.15
CA SER A 117 18.08 -22.33 8.29
C SER A 117 17.32 -22.18 9.61
N GLY A 118 17.95 -22.57 10.73
CA GLY A 118 17.38 -22.32 12.06
C GLY A 118 17.21 -20.83 12.38
N ALA A 119 18.04 -19.96 11.80
CA ALA A 119 17.93 -18.52 11.98
C ALA A 119 16.70 -17.95 11.24
N ASP A 120 16.41 -18.44 10.03
CA ASP A 120 15.21 -18.03 9.29
C ASP A 120 13.94 -18.56 9.93
N PHE A 121 13.98 -19.78 10.50
CA PHE A 121 12.88 -20.32 11.29
C PHE A 121 12.53 -19.43 12.50
N GLU A 122 13.52 -19.07 13.32
CA GLU A 122 13.28 -18.22 14.50
C GLU A 122 12.85 -16.80 14.10
N LEU A 123 13.37 -16.26 13.00
CA LEU A 123 12.92 -14.99 12.46
C LEU A 123 11.44 -15.03 12.05
N VAL A 124 11.05 -16.00 11.22
CA VAL A 124 9.68 -16.12 10.71
C VAL A 124 8.69 -16.27 11.87
N LYS A 125 9.06 -17.08 12.86
CA LYS A 125 8.30 -17.23 14.12
C LYS A 125 8.17 -15.90 14.87
N LEU A 126 9.25 -15.14 15.00
CA LEU A 126 9.24 -13.83 15.65
C LEU A 126 8.34 -12.84 14.91
N VAL A 127 8.42 -12.78 13.58
CA VAL A 127 7.55 -11.93 12.74
C VAL A 127 6.09 -12.32 12.90
N ALA A 128 5.78 -13.62 12.87
CA ALA A 128 4.42 -14.11 13.12
C ALA A 128 3.90 -13.71 14.51
N GLN A 129 4.75 -13.76 15.53
CA GLN A 129 4.38 -13.40 16.90
C GLN A 129 4.17 -11.89 17.09
N GLU A 130 5.09 -11.07 16.60
CA GLU A 130 5.08 -9.62 16.84
C GLU A 130 4.23 -8.84 15.84
N VAL A 131 4.19 -9.27 14.57
CA VAL A 131 3.53 -8.56 13.47
C VAL A 131 2.26 -9.28 13.04
N GLY A 132 2.29 -10.61 12.98
CA GLY A 132 1.14 -11.40 12.56
C GLY A 132 -0.04 -11.40 13.53
N ASN A 133 0.17 -11.02 14.81
CA ASN A 133 -0.90 -10.93 15.82
C ASN A 133 -1.23 -9.47 16.20
N CYS A 134 -0.64 -8.48 15.54
CA CYS A 134 -0.92 -7.08 15.85
C CYS A 134 -2.12 -6.58 15.04
N VAL A 135 -3.26 -6.44 15.71
CA VAL A 135 -4.47 -5.84 15.12
C VAL A 135 -4.44 -4.34 15.39
N ASP A 136 -4.54 -3.52 14.34
CA ASP A 136 -4.61 -2.07 14.48
C ASP A 136 -6.01 -1.57 14.88
N ALA A 137 -6.16 -0.24 15.04
CA ALA A 137 -7.43 0.36 15.45
C ALA A 137 -8.56 0.19 14.42
N GLU A 138 -8.23 -0.13 13.17
CA GLU A 138 -9.18 -0.35 12.08
C GLU A 138 -9.49 -1.84 11.87
N GLY A 139 -8.89 -2.71 12.69
CA GLY A 139 -9.06 -4.17 12.60
C GLY A 139 -8.19 -4.81 11.53
N TYR A 140 -7.15 -4.14 11.05
CA TYR A 140 -6.20 -4.71 10.10
C TYR A 140 -5.16 -5.55 10.81
N GLU A 141 -4.91 -6.73 10.23
CA GLU A 141 -3.94 -7.72 10.65
C GLU A 141 -3.33 -8.30 9.37
N PRO A 142 -2.00 -8.20 9.16
CA PRO A 142 -1.36 -8.73 7.97
C PRO A 142 -1.27 -10.26 8.05
N VAL A 143 -1.48 -10.93 6.91
CA VAL A 143 -1.22 -12.37 6.82
C VAL A 143 0.29 -12.59 6.67
N ILE A 144 0.87 -13.43 7.51
CA ILE A 144 2.28 -13.80 7.42
C ILE A 144 2.41 -15.08 6.57
N CYS A 145 3.17 -14.99 5.49
CA CYS A 145 3.48 -16.08 4.56
C CYS A 145 4.96 -16.48 4.70
N THR A 146 5.25 -17.76 4.45
CA THR A 146 6.57 -18.41 4.66
C THR A 146 6.94 -19.32 3.50
#